data_AF-A0A8C6CHJ2-F1
#
_entry.id   AF-A0A8C6CHJ2-F1
#
_cell.length_a   1.000
_cell.length_b   1.000
_cell.length_c   1.000
_cell.angle_alpha   90.00
_cell.angle_beta   90.00
_cell.angle_gamma   90.00
#
_symmetry.space_group_name_H-M   'P 1'
#
loop_
_entity.id
_entity.type
_entity.pdbx_description
1 polymer ?
#
loop_
_entity_poly.entity_id
_entity_poly.type
_entity_poly.pdbx_seq_one_letter_code
_entity_poly.pdbx_strand_id
1 'polypeptide(L)'
;MVLGRGLLGRWSVAELGAVCARLGLGPALLGNLHHLGLRKSLTVDQGAMKVELLPALTDNYMYLLIDEDTKEAAIVDPVQPQKVVETVRKHGVKLTTVLTTHHHWDHAGGNEKLVKLEPGLKVYGGDDRIGALTHKVTHLSTLQVGSLNIKCLWTPCHTSGHICYFVTKPNSPEPPAVFTGDTLFVAGCGKFYEGTADEMYKALLEVLGRLPPDTRVYCGHEYTINNLKFARHVEPNNTAIQEKLAWAKEKYSIGEPTVPSTIAEEFTYNPFMRVREKTVQQHVGETDPVTTMRAIRKEKDQFKTGHSTARLSLSPWSPQVLSRPSRPASPHSRLCGLLSSHDAFSVEPELPGDLEGICTSLPGTPFGFIPATGHAGAGASGCAEALCCEGCCGRCPSRWLVLAAHPRDAGLRQQHSNCTG
;
A
#
# COMPACT_ATOMS: atom_id res chain seq x y z
N MET A 1 29.13 -39.94 45.63
CA MET A 1 29.93 -38.73 45.91
C MET A 1 29.14 -37.52 45.43
N VAL A 2 29.39 -36.31 45.95
CA VAL A 2 28.46 -35.16 45.88
C VAL A 2 28.95 -34.08 44.89
N LEU A 3 28.07 -33.10 44.61
CA LEU A 3 28.24 -31.83 43.85
C LEU A 3 27.77 -31.90 42.38
N GLY A 4 26.92 -30.99 41.90
CA GLY A 4 26.13 -29.96 42.59
C GLY A 4 25.20 -29.20 41.65
N ARG A 5 23.97 -28.85 42.09
CA ARG A 5 23.03 -28.04 41.28
C ARG A 5 23.36 -26.55 41.41
N GLY A 6 23.78 -25.91 40.31
CA GLY A 6 23.92 -24.45 40.23
C GLY A 6 22.56 -23.76 40.02
N LEU A 7 22.32 -22.65 40.72
CA LEU A 7 21.09 -21.87 40.60
C LEU A 7 21.17 -20.85 39.46
N LEU A 8 20.21 -20.88 38.54
CA LEU A 8 19.77 -19.71 37.78
C LEU A 8 18.24 -19.64 37.88
N GLY A 9 17.75 -18.82 38.81
CA GLY A 9 16.32 -18.62 39.03
C GLY A 9 15.66 -17.83 37.91
N ARG A 10 14.37 -18.08 37.67
CA ARG A 10 13.52 -17.18 36.86
C ARG A 10 13.23 -15.93 37.68
N TRP A 11 13.88 -14.82 37.33
CA TRP A 11 13.52 -13.49 37.84
C TRP A 11 12.26 -12.99 37.13
N SER A 12 11.35 -12.36 37.87
CA SER A 12 10.19 -11.67 37.30
C SER A 12 10.59 -10.30 36.75
N VAL A 13 9.76 -9.77 35.84
CA VAL A 13 9.97 -8.44 35.23
C VAL A 13 9.98 -7.33 36.29
N ALA A 14 9.22 -7.49 37.38
CA ALA A 14 9.17 -6.55 38.49
C ALA A 14 10.52 -6.46 39.25
N GLU A 15 11.19 -7.59 39.47
CA GLU A 15 12.46 -7.63 40.19
C GLU A 15 13.61 -7.04 39.35
N LEU A 16 13.61 -7.27 38.03
CA LEU A 16 14.54 -6.62 37.10
C LEU A 16 14.34 -5.09 37.09
N GLY A 17 13.10 -4.61 37.09
CA GLY A 17 12.79 -3.19 37.22
C GLY A 17 13.32 -2.57 38.52
N ALA A 18 13.21 -3.28 39.64
CA ALA A 18 13.74 -2.85 40.93
C ALA A 18 15.29 -2.76 40.96
N VAL A 19 15.99 -3.58 40.19
CA VAL A 19 17.46 -3.49 40.05
C VAL A 19 17.85 -2.28 39.20
N CYS A 20 17.21 -2.06 38.05
CA CYS A 20 17.47 -0.87 37.21
C CYS A 20 17.27 0.44 37.96
N ALA A 21 16.18 0.55 38.75
CA ALA A 21 15.89 1.72 39.58
C ALA A 21 16.98 2.01 40.64
N ARG A 22 17.64 0.98 41.17
CA ARG A 22 18.75 1.13 42.14
C ARG A 22 20.09 1.51 41.51
N LEU A 23 20.24 1.40 40.19
CA LEU A 23 21.48 1.68 39.46
C LEU A 23 21.49 3.06 38.77
N GLY A 24 20.45 3.89 38.94
CA GLY A 24 20.39 5.24 38.38
C GLY A 24 20.29 5.30 36.85
N LEU A 25 20.06 4.16 36.18
CA LEU A 25 19.90 4.07 34.73
C LEU A 25 18.53 4.66 34.34
N GLY A 26 18.56 5.87 33.76
CA GLY A 26 17.34 6.63 33.45
C GLY A 26 16.44 5.98 32.37
N PRO A 27 15.19 6.48 32.21
CA PRO A 27 14.15 5.84 31.39
C PRO A 27 14.50 5.58 29.92
N ALA A 28 15.53 6.25 29.38
CA ALA A 28 16.03 6.04 28.02
C ALA A 28 16.42 4.59 27.71
N LEU A 29 16.88 3.81 28.71
CA LEU A 29 17.23 2.40 28.49
C LEU A 29 15.99 1.48 28.43
N LEU A 30 14.90 1.85 29.10
CA LEU A 30 13.63 1.11 29.04
C LEU A 30 12.89 1.35 27.72
N GLY A 31 12.92 2.58 27.20
CA GLY A 31 12.27 2.93 25.93
C GLY A 31 12.73 2.06 24.74
N ASN A 32 14.02 1.70 24.69
CA ASN A 32 14.57 0.88 23.60
C ASN A 32 14.29 -0.63 23.74
N LEU A 33 13.92 -1.12 24.93
CA LEU A 33 13.60 -2.53 25.16
C LEU A 33 12.14 -2.89 24.83
N HIS A 34 11.22 -1.92 24.83
CA HIS A 34 9.81 -2.16 24.53
C HIS A 34 9.48 -2.30 23.03
N HIS A 35 10.33 -1.78 22.13
CA HIS A 35 9.97 -1.66 20.70
C HIS A 35 10.23 -2.89 19.82
N LEU A 36 10.96 -3.89 20.32
CA LEU A 36 11.50 -5.00 19.50
C LEU A 36 10.64 -6.28 19.44
N GLY A 37 9.40 -6.30 19.94
CA GLY A 37 8.64 -7.54 20.02
C GLY A 37 7.13 -7.48 20.27
N LEU A 38 6.43 -6.36 19.98
CA LEU A 38 5.03 -6.16 20.39
C LEU A 38 4.00 -5.91 19.26
N ARG A 39 4.34 -6.19 17.99
CA ARG A 39 3.31 -6.26 16.94
C ARG A 39 2.57 -7.60 16.97
N LYS A 40 1.26 -7.54 17.22
CA LYS A 40 0.34 -8.69 17.23
C LYS A 40 0.15 -9.25 15.81
N SER A 41 -0.19 -10.54 15.68
CA SER A 41 -0.89 -11.00 14.46
C SER A 41 -2.33 -10.49 14.47
N LEU A 42 -2.93 -10.39 13.28
CA LEU A 42 -4.30 -9.95 13.11
C LEU A 42 -4.99 -10.87 12.11
N THR A 43 -6.04 -11.56 12.58
CA THR A 43 -6.91 -12.34 11.71
C THR A 43 -7.98 -11.42 11.13
N VAL A 44 -7.94 -11.17 9.82
CA VAL A 44 -9.05 -10.56 9.10
C VAL A 44 -9.93 -11.69 8.58
N ASP A 45 -11.07 -11.86 9.24
CA ASP A 45 -12.11 -12.79 8.81
C ASP A 45 -12.96 -12.16 7.70
N GLN A 46 -13.21 -12.94 6.65
CA GLN A 46 -14.07 -12.62 5.52
C GLN A 46 -14.87 -13.87 5.13
N GLY A 47 -15.47 -14.56 6.10
CA GLY A 47 -16.43 -15.64 5.87
C GLY A 47 -15.81 -16.84 5.17
N ALA A 48 -15.97 -16.90 3.85
CA ALA A 48 -15.38 -17.94 3.00
C ALA A 48 -13.88 -17.71 2.67
N MET A 49 -13.31 -16.55 3.03
CA MET A 49 -11.90 -16.21 2.94
C MET A 49 -11.37 -15.72 4.30
N LYS A 50 -10.12 -16.02 4.65
CA LYS A 50 -9.47 -15.48 5.86
C LYS A 50 -8.01 -15.08 5.58
N VAL A 51 -7.56 -13.99 6.20
CA VAL A 51 -6.17 -13.51 6.10
C VAL A 51 -5.59 -13.34 7.50
N GLU A 52 -4.66 -14.21 7.89
CA GLU A 52 -3.86 -14.03 9.12
C GLU A 52 -2.58 -13.27 8.79
N LEU A 53 -2.47 -12.06 9.34
CA LEU A 53 -1.29 -11.21 9.23
C LEU A 53 -0.17 -11.71 10.13
N LEU A 54 1.03 -11.89 9.57
CA LEU A 54 2.23 -12.31 10.30
C LEU A 54 3.32 -11.23 10.21
N PRO A 55 3.47 -10.38 11.25
CA PRO A 55 4.60 -9.45 11.34
C PRO A 55 5.94 -10.19 11.27
N ALA A 56 6.89 -9.70 10.48
CA ALA A 56 8.20 -10.32 10.28
C ALA A 56 9.33 -9.29 10.27
N LEU A 57 10.55 -9.76 10.53
CA LEU A 57 11.76 -8.94 10.61
C LEU A 57 11.58 -7.70 11.50
N THR A 58 11.98 -6.51 11.04
CA THR A 58 11.74 -5.24 11.74
C THR A 58 10.32 -4.75 11.51
N ASP A 59 9.86 -4.71 10.25
CA ASP A 59 8.58 -4.12 9.90
C ASP A 59 7.78 -4.69 8.72
N ASN A 60 8.26 -5.75 8.08
CA ASN A 60 7.56 -6.48 7.01
C ASN A 60 6.30 -7.21 7.53
N TYR A 61 5.40 -7.54 6.59
CA TYR A 61 4.22 -8.37 6.79
C TYR A 61 4.16 -9.52 5.80
N MET A 62 4.10 -10.75 6.33
CA MET A 62 3.72 -11.96 5.58
C MET A 62 2.22 -12.20 5.76
N TYR A 63 1.53 -12.80 4.78
CA TYR A 63 0.08 -12.99 4.84
C TYR A 63 -0.33 -14.43 4.58
N LEU A 64 -0.88 -15.13 5.59
CA LEU A 64 -1.46 -16.45 5.40
C LEU A 64 -2.91 -16.29 4.95
N LEU A 65 -3.13 -16.44 3.65
CA LEU A 65 -4.43 -16.50 2.99
C LEU A 65 -5.00 -17.92 3.13
N ILE A 66 -6.23 -18.04 3.61
CA ILE A 66 -6.94 -19.30 3.86
C ILE A 66 -8.26 -19.29 3.07
N ASP A 67 -8.50 -20.36 2.30
CA ASP A 67 -9.84 -20.69 1.81
C ASP A 67 -10.59 -21.49 2.87
N GLU A 68 -11.66 -20.95 3.43
CA GLU A 68 -12.36 -21.59 4.55
C GLU A 68 -13.17 -22.82 4.11
N ASP A 69 -13.51 -22.95 2.82
CA ASP A 69 -14.29 -24.09 2.31
C ASP A 69 -13.44 -25.36 2.18
N THR A 70 -12.20 -25.23 1.69
CA THR A 70 -11.29 -26.36 1.42
C THR A 70 -10.21 -26.55 2.48
N LYS A 71 -9.98 -25.54 3.33
CA LYS A 71 -8.82 -25.40 4.21
C LYS A 71 -7.46 -25.44 3.49
N GLU A 72 -7.42 -25.21 2.17
CA GLU A 72 -6.17 -24.89 1.49
C GLU A 72 -5.73 -23.45 1.81
N ALA A 73 -4.42 -23.23 1.86
CA ALA A 73 -3.84 -21.95 2.21
C ALA A 73 -2.64 -21.58 1.33
N ALA A 74 -2.45 -20.28 1.16
CA ALA A 74 -1.27 -19.68 0.53
C ALA A 74 -0.59 -18.72 1.50
N ILE A 75 0.73 -18.63 1.42
CA ILE A 75 1.52 -17.64 2.16
C ILE A 75 2.10 -16.61 1.19
N VAL A 76 1.90 -15.34 1.48
CA VAL A 76 2.54 -14.22 0.78
C VAL A 76 3.86 -13.87 1.47
N ASP A 77 4.93 -13.72 0.70
CA ASP A 77 6.25 -13.21 1.11
C ASP A 77 6.82 -13.84 2.41
N PRO A 78 7.10 -15.17 2.42
CA PRO A 78 7.26 -15.98 3.63
C PRO A 78 8.66 -15.89 4.29
N VAL A 79 9.24 -14.70 4.46
CA VAL A 79 10.64 -14.50 4.90
C VAL A 79 11.01 -15.16 6.25
N GLN A 80 10.05 -15.46 7.13
CA GLN A 80 10.27 -16.21 8.37
C GLN A 80 9.50 -17.55 8.41
N PRO A 81 9.97 -18.61 7.72
CA PRO A 81 9.21 -19.86 7.51
C PRO A 81 8.75 -20.60 8.76
N GLN A 82 9.46 -20.53 9.90
CA GLN A 82 9.00 -21.23 11.11
C GLN A 82 7.67 -20.67 11.60
N LYS A 83 7.52 -19.33 11.60
CA LYS A 83 6.30 -18.64 11.97
C LYS A 83 5.15 -18.97 11.00
N VAL A 84 5.44 -19.17 9.72
CA VAL A 84 4.47 -19.66 8.73
C VAL A 84 3.99 -21.06 9.11
N VAL A 85 4.91 -22.01 9.29
CA VAL A 85 4.59 -23.41 9.64
C VAL A 85 3.84 -23.53 10.98
N GLU A 86 4.24 -22.75 11.99
CA GLU A 86 3.54 -22.65 13.28
C GLU A 86 2.11 -22.10 13.12
N THR A 87 1.92 -21.10 12.24
CA THR A 87 0.60 -20.52 11.96
C THR A 87 -0.30 -21.46 11.16
N VAL A 88 0.24 -22.15 10.15
CA VAL A 88 -0.46 -23.19 9.38
C VAL A 88 -0.99 -24.28 10.31
N ARG A 89 -0.17 -24.71 11.28
CA ARG A 89 -0.57 -25.67 12.32
C ARG A 89 -1.59 -25.10 13.31
N LYS A 90 -1.43 -23.84 13.75
CA LYS A 90 -2.40 -23.11 14.61
C LYS A 90 -3.81 -23.08 14.01
N HIS A 91 -3.92 -22.87 12.70
CA HIS A 91 -5.22 -22.78 11.99
C HIS A 91 -5.71 -24.12 11.42
N GLY A 92 -4.91 -25.19 11.48
CA GLY A 92 -5.30 -26.51 10.99
C GLY A 92 -5.46 -26.59 9.46
N VAL A 93 -4.75 -25.74 8.72
CA VAL A 93 -4.87 -25.60 7.25
C VAL A 93 -3.76 -26.32 6.49
N LYS A 94 -4.00 -26.61 5.23
CA LYS A 94 -3.04 -27.22 4.30
C LYS A 94 -2.38 -26.13 3.45
N LEU A 95 -1.13 -25.78 3.75
CA LEU A 95 -0.37 -24.87 2.89
C LEU A 95 -0.04 -25.54 1.55
N THR A 96 -0.42 -24.92 0.42
CA THR A 96 -0.15 -25.45 -0.93
C THR A 96 0.71 -24.52 -1.79
N THR A 97 0.70 -23.24 -1.44
CA THR A 97 1.09 -22.16 -2.36
C THR A 97 1.92 -21.09 -1.65
N VAL A 98 2.97 -20.61 -2.32
CA VAL A 98 3.73 -19.42 -1.95
C VAL A 98 3.51 -18.37 -3.04
N LEU A 99 3.17 -17.15 -2.64
CA LEU A 99 2.98 -16.00 -3.52
C LEU A 99 4.10 -15.00 -3.20
N THR A 100 5.05 -14.82 -4.12
CA THR A 100 6.20 -13.94 -3.89
C THR A 100 6.04 -12.68 -4.71
N THR A 101 5.78 -11.53 -4.07
CA THR A 101 5.48 -10.27 -4.76
C THR A 101 6.68 -9.78 -5.57
N HIS A 102 7.89 -9.91 -5.03
CA HIS A 102 9.13 -9.57 -5.71
C HIS A 102 10.37 -10.23 -5.10
N HIS A 103 11.52 -10.05 -5.74
CA HIS A 103 12.74 -10.81 -5.45
C HIS A 103 13.58 -10.31 -4.25
N HIS A 104 13.21 -9.20 -3.60
CA HIS A 104 13.99 -8.69 -2.47
C HIS A 104 14.01 -9.71 -1.31
N TRP A 105 15.14 -9.76 -0.59
CA TRP A 105 15.41 -10.81 0.39
C TRP A 105 14.39 -10.82 1.54
N ASP A 106 13.91 -9.67 1.95
CA ASP A 106 12.94 -9.51 3.02
C ASP A 106 11.50 -9.96 2.65
N HIS A 107 11.29 -10.37 1.38
CA HIS A 107 10.08 -11.01 0.89
C HIS A 107 10.34 -12.46 0.45
N ALA A 108 11.31 -12.65 -0.46
CA ALA A 108 11.62 -13.95 -1.08
C ALA A 108 12.60 -14.84 -0.28
N GLY A 109 13.34 -14.28 0.68
CA GLY A 109 14.49 -14.94 1.34
C GLY A 109 14.12 -16.16 2.20
N GLY A 110 12.84 -16.35 2.51
CA GLY A 110 12.32 -17.53 3.21
C GLY A 110 11.98 -18.72 2.31
N ASN A 111 11.74 -18.49 1.00
CA ASN A 111 11.19 -19.49 0.07
C ASN A 111 11.99 -20.80 0.08
N GLU A 112 13.31 -20.69 -0.11
CA GLU A 112 14.27 -21.80 -0.10
C GLU A 112 14.21 -22.66 1.16
N LYS A 113 13.87 -22.09 2.31
CA LYS A 113 13.76 -22.83 3.56
C LYS A 113 12.35 -23.38 3.77
N LEU A 114 11.31 -22.64 3.36
CA LEU A 114 9.93 -23.09 3.46
C LEU A 114 9.66 -24.35 2.65
N VAL A 115 10.11 -24.42 1.38
CA VAL A 115 9.92 -25.62 0.53
C VAL A 115 10.66 -26.87 1.03
N LYS A 116 11.63 -26.71 1.95
CA LYS A 116 12.35 -27.81 2.62
C LYS A 116 11.69 -28.25 3.92
N LEU A 117 10.81 -27.41 4.49
CA LEU A 117 10.01 -27.72 5.69
C LEU A 117 8.65 -28.33 5.31
N GLU A 118 8.04 -27.82 4.25
CA GLU A 118 6.75 -28.27 3.71
C GLU A 118 6.96 -28.62 2.21
N PRO A 119 7.31 -29.88 1.88
CA PRO A 119 7.59 -30.28 0.51
C PRO A 119 6.34 -30.29 -0.38
N GLY A 120 6.52 -29.98 -1.68
CA GLY A 120 5.45 -29.98 -2.68
C GLY A 120 4.70 -28.65 -2.85
N LEU A 121 5.10 -27.59 -2.13
CA LEU A 121 4.59 -26.24 -2.33
C LEU A 121 4.86 -25.71 -3.74
N LYS A 122 3.86 -25.04 -4.33
CA LYS A 122 4.00 -24.27 -5.56
C LYS A 122 4.45 -22.85 -5.23
N VAL A 123 5.61 -22.44 -5.72
CA VAL A 123 6.17 -21.10 -5.50
C VAL A 123 5.97 -20.26 -6.75
N TYR A 124 5.14 -19.23 -6.62
CA TYR A 124 4.80 -18.28 -7.67
C TYR A 124 5.54 -16.95 -7.50
N GLY A 125 5.83 -16.29 -8.62
CA GLY A 125 6.53 -14.99 -8.67
C GLY A 125 6.76 -14.53 -10.11
N GLY A 126 7.03 -13.24 -10.31
CA GLY A 126 7.25 -12.65 -11.65
C GLY A 126 8.70 -12.65 -12.16
N ASP A 127 9.65 -13.01 -11.30
CA ASP A 127 11.07 -12.67 -11.44
C ASP A 127 11.95 -13.93 -11.26
N ASP A 128 12.89 -14.18 -12.17
CA ASP A 128 13.79 -15.35 -12.10
C ASP A 128 14.76 -15.29 -10.91
N ARG A 129 14.88 -14.12 -10.27
CA ARG A 129 15.70 -13.91 -9.07
C ARG A 129 15.03 -14.43 -7.78
N ILE A 130 13.78 -14.90 -7.85
CA ILE A 130 13.04 -15.41 -6.69
C ILE A 130 13.54 -16.83 -6.33
N GLY A 131 14.02 -16.99 -5.08
CA GLY A 131 14.44 -18.28 -4.55
C GLY A 131 13.32 -19.33 -4.56
N ALA A 132 13.68 -20.59 -4.82
CA ALA A 132 12.77 -21.73 -4.99
C ALA A 132 11.58 -21.54 -5.95
N LEU A 133 11.62 -20.58 -6.90
CA LEU A 133 10.56 -20.37 -7.88
C LEU A 133 10.28 -21.65 -8.69
N THR A 134 9.00 -22.04 -8.78
CA THR A 134 8.57 -23.19 -9.60
C THR A 134 7.51 -22.82 -10.63
N HIS A 135 6.81 -21.69 -10.45
CA HIS A 135 5.71 -21.24 -11.31
C HIS A 135 5.87 -19.74 -11.61
N LYS A 136 6.67 -19.40 -12.62
CA LYS A 136 6.79 -18.01 -13.08
C LYS A 136 5.46 -17.51 -13.66
N VAL A 137 5.04 -16.31 -13.27
CA VAL A 137 3.77 -15.70 -13.70
C VAL A 137 3.99 -14.34 -14.35
N THR A 138 3.03 -13.93 -15.17
CA THR A 138 3.00 -12.66 -15.90
C THR A 138 1.70 -11.89 -15.62
N HIS A 139 1.56 -10.70 -16.18
CA HIS A 139 0.33 -9.91 -16.10
C HIS A 139 -0.90 -10.72 -16.58
N LEU A 140 -1.98 -10.72 -15.79
CA LEU A 140 -3.21 -11.49 -15.99
C LEU A 140 -3.08 -13.03 -15.95
N SER A 141 -1.93 -13.58 -15.55
CA SER A 141 -1.86 -14.99 -15.14
C SER A 141 -2.86 -15.26 -14.01
N THR A 142 -3.46 -16.45 -13.97
CA THR A 142 -4.42 -16.84 -12.93
C THR A 142 -4.05 -18.19 -12.31
N LEU A 143 -4.42 -18.36 -11.04
CA LEU A 143 -4.27 -19.59 -10.27
C LEU A 143 -5.38 -19.69 -9.22
N GLN A 144 -5.51 -20.86 -8.59
CA GLN A 144 -6.47 -21.09 -7.51
C GLN A 144 -5.76 -21.61 -6.25
N VAL A 145 -6.36 -21.30 -5.09
CA VAL A 145 -5.99 -21.81 -3.76
C VAL A 145 -7.28 -22.33 -3.15
N GLY A 146 -7.48 -23.64 -3.13
CA GLY A 146 -8.82 -24.19 -2.94
C GLY A 146 -9.81 -23.63 -3.96
N SER A 147 -10.83 -22.93 -3.46
CA SER A 147 -11.88 -22.25 -4.23
C SER A 147 -11.67 -20.73 -4.39
N LEU A 148 -10.58 -20.17 -3.87
CA LEU A 148 -10.19 -18.77 -4.09
C LEU A 148 -9.50 -18.62 -5.47
N ASN A 149 -9.93 -17.62 -6.24
CA ASN A 149 -9.34 -17.27 -7.54
C ASN A 149 -8.37 -16.09 -7.38
N ILE A 150 -7.13 -16.28 -7.82
CA ILE A 150 -6.05 -15.30 -7.74
C ILE A 150 -5.63 -14.87 -9.14
N LYS A 151 -5.58 -13.56 -9.37
CA LYS A 151 -5.10 -12.91 -10.59
C LYS A 151 -3.79 -12.17 -10.32
N CYS A 152 -2.75 -12.51 -11.06
CA CYS A 152 -1.45 -11.87 -11.02
C CYS A 152 -1.48 -10.53 -11.78
N LEU A 153 -1.14 -9.45 -11.09
CA LEU A 153 -1.09 -8.10 -11.62
C LEU A 153 0.37 -7.62 -11.64
N TRP A 154 1.03 -7.76 -12.79
CA TRP A 154 2.37 -7.21 -13.00
C TRP A 154 2.33 -5.68 -12.82
N THR A 155 3.21 -5.18 -11.95
CA THR A 155 3.24 -3.81 -11.42
C THR A 155 4.70 -3.33 -11.33
N PRO A 156 5.43 -3.31 -12.45
CA PRO A 156 6.85 -2.94 -12.47
C PRO A 156 7.02 -1.50 -11.94
N CYS A 157 8.01 -1.30 -11.08
CA CYS A 157 8.67 0.00 -10.82
C CYS A 157 9.62 -0.15 -9.61
N HIS A 158 9.10 -0.70 -8.50
CA HIS A 158 9.89 -0.97 -7.31
C HIS A 158 10.99 -2.00 -7.62
N THR A 159 10.57 -3.13 -8.17
CA THR A 159 11.38 -4.02 -8.99
C THR A 159 10.68 -4.24 -10.33
N SER A 160 11.45 -4.58 -11.36
CA SER A 160 10.98 -4.89 -12.71
C SER A 160 10.06 -6.12 -12.76
N GLY A 161 10.34 -7.15 -11.96
CA GLY A 161 9.53 -8.37 -11.86
C GLY A 161 8.38 -8.36 -10.84
N HIS A 162 7.95 -7.19 -10.35
CA HIS A 162 6.98 -7.09 -9.25
C HIS A 162 5.55 -7.53 -9.65
N ILE A 163 4.92 -8.39 -8.83
CA ILE A 163 3.56 -8.90 -8.98
C ILE A 163 2.73 -8.52 -7.74
N CYS A 164 1.61 -7.85 -7.95
CA CYS A 164 0.53 -7.78 -6.97
C CYS A 164 -0.44 -8.97 -7.18
N TYR A 165 -0.98 -9.55 -6.12
CA TYR A 165 -1.91 -10.69 -6.20
C TYR A 165 -3.33 -10.25 -5.80
N PHE A 166 -4.24 -10.15 -6.77
CA PHE A 166 -5.65 -9.83 -6.53
C PHE A 166 -6.45 -11.12 -6.33
N VAL A 167 -7.12 -11.24 -5.19
CA VAL A 167 -7.82 -12.45 -4.73
C VAL A 167 -9.32 -12.19 -4.63
N THR A 168 -10.09 -13.12 -5.18
CA THR A 168 -11.56 -13.10 -5.23
C THR A 168 -12.10 -14.47 -4.82
N LYS A 169 -13.25 -14.49 -4.15
CA LYS A 169 -14.07 -15.71 -3.98
C LYS A 169 -15.25 -15.63 -4.96
N PRO A 170 -15.29 -16.43 -6.04
CA PRO A 170 -16.38 -16.38 -7.01
C PRO A 170 -17.75 -16.61 -6.33
N ASN A 171 -18.75 -15.82 -6.73
CA ASN A 171 -20.11 -15.83 -6.17
C ASN A 171 -20.24 -15.46 -4.68
N SER A 172 -19.19 -14.92 -4.05
CA SER A 172 -19.26 -14.38 -2.69
C SER A 172 -19.65 -12.88 -2.68
N PRO A 173 -20.40 -12.40 -1.67
CA PRO A 173 -20.58 -10.97 -1.40
C PRO A 173 -19.40 -10.32 -0.62
N GLU A 174 -18.36 -11.09 -0.28
CA GLU A 174 -17.20 -10.58 0.46
C GLU A 174 -16.30 -9.68 -0.43
N PRO A 175 -15.81 -8.54 0.09
CA PRO A 175 -14.94 -7.66 -0.68
C PRO A 175 -13.60 -8.35 -1.01
N PRO A 176 -13.05 -8.17 -2.23
CA PRO A 176 -11.81 -8.83 -2.63
C PRO A 176 -10.59 -8.30 -1.87
N ALA A 177 -9.48 -9.01 -2.00
CA ALA A 177 -8.19 -8.64 -1.42
C ALA A 177 -7.15 -8.37 -2.51
N VAL A 178 -6.18 -7.49 -2.25
CA VAL A 178 -4.99 -7.33 -3.08
C VAL A 178 -3.73 -7.28 -2.22
N PHE A 179 -2.83 -8.23 -2.44
CA PHE A 179 -1.50 -8.24 -1.83
C PHE A 179 -0.56 -7.44 -2.73
N THR A 180 -0.10 -6.29 -2.23
CA THR A 180 0.57 -5.26 -3.06
C THR A 180 2.07 -5.19 -2.92
N GLY A 181 2.65 -5.97 -2.00
CA GLY A 181 4.08 -5.91 -1.69
C GLY A 181 4.55 -4.47 -1.50
N ASP A 182 5.57 -4.11 -2.26
CA ASP A 182 6.20 -2.78 -2.20
C ASP A 182 5.76 -1.83 -3.33
N THR A 183 4.79 -2.20 -4.17
CA THR A 183 4.20 -1.26 -5.13
C THR A 183 3.37 -0.20 -4.40
N LEU A 184 2.34 -0.62 -3.64
CA LEU A 184 1.40 0.24 -2.92
C LEU A 184 1.46 -0.05 -1.43
N PHE A 185 1.70 0.98 -0.62
CA PHE A 185 1.57 0.95 0.84
C PHE A 185 0.38 1.79 1.29
N VAL A 186 -0.10 1.57 2.51
CA VAL A 186 -1.05 2.51 3.14
C VAL A 186 -0.43 3.91 3.18
N ALA A 187 -1.07 4.86 2.48
CA ALA A 187 -0.65 6.24 2.25
C ALA A 187 0.72 6.44 1.55
N GLY A 188 1.28 5.41 0.89
CA GLY A 188 2.58 5.51 0.22
C GLY A 188 2.74 4.58 -0.98
N CYS A 189 3.95 4.55 -1.53
CA CYS A 189 4.39 3.59 -2.54
C CYS A 189 5.88 3.26 -2.34
N GLY A 190 6.36 2.23 -3.03
CA GLY A 190 7.77 1.84 -3.03
C GLY A 190 8.71 2.92 -3.56
N LYS A 191 10.00 2.79 -3.23
CA LYS A 191 11.08 3.47 -3.97
C LYS A 191 11.21 2.87 -5.35
N PHE A 192 11.52 3.70 -6.34
CA PHE A 192 11.62 3.29 -7.74
C PHE A 192 13.05 2.78 -8.02
N TYR A 193 13.39 1.59 -7.54
CA TYR A 193 14.78 1.07 -7.66
C TYR A 193 15.09 0.54 -9.06
N GLU A 194 14.11 -0.06 -9.75
CA GLU A 194 14.29 -0.67 -11.08
C GLU A 194 13.32 -0.12 -12.14
N GLY A 195 12.82 1.11 -11.96
CA GLY A 195 11.83 1.68 -12.87
C GLY A 195 11.54 3.16 -12.66
N THR A 196 10.44 3.63 -13.24
CA THR A 196 10.16 5.04 -13.47
C THR A 196 8.85 5.51 -12.84
N ALA A 197 8.67 6.84 -12.81
CA ALA A 197 7.42 7.47 -12.39
C ALA A 197 6.22 7.15 -13.30
N ASP A 198 6.46 6.88 -14.59
CA ASP A 198 5.41 6.44 -15.54
C ASP A 198 4.93 5.03 -15.21
N GLU A 199 5.87 4.12 -14.91
CA GLU A 199 5.55 2.75 -14.50
C GLU A 199 4.84 2.70 -13.14
N MET A 200 5.28 3.48 -12.15
CA MET A 200 4.53 3.59 -10.88
C MET A 200 3.14 4.21 -11.09
N TYR A 201 3.02 5.25 -11.93
CA TYR A 201 1.72 5.82 -12.28
C TYR A 201 0.79 4.77 -12.91
N LYS A 202 1.29 3.95 -13.85
CA LYS A 202 0.52 2.86 -14.46
C LYS A 202 0.16 1.78 -13.44
N ALA A 203 1.11 1.33 -12.61
CA ALA A 203 0.87 0.35 -11.56
C ALA A 203 -0.22 0.82 -10.57
N LEU A 204 -0.15 2.07 -10.12
CA LEU A 204 -1.07 2.62 -9.12
C LEU A 204 -2.42 3.07 -9.70
N LEU A 205 -2.44 3.82 -10.80
CA LEU A 205 -3.66 4.46 -11.33
C LEU A 205 -4.35 3.67 -12.44
N GLU A 206 -3.65 2.72 -13.07
CA GLU A 206 -4.16 1.98 -14.25
C GLU A 206 -4.26 0.47 -14.03
N VAL A 207 -3.52 -0.09 -13.08
CA VAL A 207 -3.66 -1.50 -12.67
C VAL A 207 -4.40 -1.60 -11.33
N LEU A 208 -3.83 -1.11 -10.23
CA LEU A 208 -4.43 -1.23 -8.90
C LEU A 208 -5.66 -0.31 -8.71
N GLY A 209 -5.57 0.94 -9.16
CA GLY A 209 -6.65 1.94 -9.08
C GLY A 209 -7.85 1.67 -9.99
N ARG A 210 -7.84 0.58 -10.77
CA ARG A 210 -9.00 0.07 -11.53
C ARG A 210 -9.66 -1.14 -10.86
N LEU A 211 -9.18 -1.59 -9.70
CA LEU A 211 -9.82 -2.63 -8.89
C LEU A 211 -11.06 -2.06 -8.17
N PRO A 212 -12.00 -2.92 -7.69
CA PRO A 212 -13.15 -2.48 -6.91
C PRO A 212 -12.75 -1.59 -5.71
N PRO A 213 -13.50 -0.51 -5.41
CA PRO A 213 -13.13 0.48 -4.40
C PRO A 213 -13.00 -0.10 -2.99
N ASP A 214 -13.76 -1.15 -2.69
CA ASP A 214 -13.79 -1.93 -1.45
C ASP A 214 -12.67 -2.99 -1.35
N THR A 215 -11.86 -3.17 -2.40
CA THR A 215 -10.73 -4.12 -2.40
C THR A 215 -9.77 -3.78 -1.26
N ARG A 216 -9.51 -4.77 -0.38
CA ARG A 216 -8.65 -4.64 0.80
C ARG A 216 -7.18 -4.73 0.42
N VAL A 217 -6.40 -3.71 0.76
CA VAL A 217 -4.99 -3.55 0.42
C VAL A 217 -4.11 -4.10 1.55
N TYR A 218 -3.29 -5.09 1.20
CA TYR A 218 -2.38 -5.80 2.11
C TYR A 218 -0.93 -5.63 1.60
N CYS A 219 -0.19 -4.66 2.18
CA CYS A 219 1.11 -4.21 1.67
C CYS A 219 2.33 -4.76 2.44
N GLY A 220 3.52 -4.62 1.87
CA GLY A 220 4.75 -5.24 2.36
C GLY A 220 5.20 -4.83 3.76
N HIS A 221 5.01 -3.56 4.15
CA HIS A 221 5.58 -2.99 5.39
C HIS A 221 4.63 -2.07 6.16
N GLU A 222 4.87 -1.94 7.48
CA GLU A 222 4.23 -0.98 8.39
C GLU A 222 4.86 0.43 8.30
N TYR A 223 4.77 1.06 7.13
CA TYR A 223 5.29 2.42 6.91
C TYR A 223 4.24 3.53 7.13
N THR A 224 3.01 3.17 7.49
CA THR A 224 1.81 4.01 7.44
C THR A 224 1.93 5.34 8.19
N ILE A 225 2.47 5.35 9.41
CA ILE A 225 2.68 6.59 10.18
C ILE A 225 3.66 7.55 9.47
N ASN A 226 4.73 7.03 8.86
CA ASN A 226 5.72 7.86 8.18
C ASN A 226 5.26 8.27 6.77
N ASN A 227 4.46 7.42 6.12
CA ASN A 227 3.74 7.75 4.89
C ASN A 227 2.76 8.91 5.12
N LEU A 228 1.88 8.82 6.12
CA LEU A 228 0.91 9.86 6.46
C LEU A 228 1.55 11.16 6.98
N LYS A 229 2.71 11.09 7.65
CA LYS A 229 3.52 12.30 7.97
C LYS A 229 3.94 13.07 6.72
N PHE A 230 4.31 12.37 5.64
CA PHE A 230 4.66 12.98 4.36
C PHE A 230 3.41 13.41 3.59
N ALA A 231 2.35 12.60 3.57
CA ALA A 231 1.09 12.99 2.94
C ALA A 231 0.54 14.31 3.52
N ARG A 232 0.64 14.50 4.83
CA ARG A 232 0.24 15.74 5.54
C ARG A 232 1.19 16.93 5.28
N HIS A 233 2.38 16.69 4.73
CA HIS A 233 3.27 17.75 4.25
C HIS A 233 2.86 18.19 2.83
N VAL A 234 2.44 17.25 1.98
CA VAL A 234 1.93 17.52 0.62
C VAL A 234 0.53 18.15 0.63
N GLU A 235 -0.38 17.68 1.49
CA GLU A 235 -1.75 18.18 1.62
C GLU A 235 -2.09 18.49 3.09
N PRO A 236 -1.58 19.58 3.69
CA PRO A 236 -1.78 19.89 5.11
C PRO A 236 -3.26 20.06 5.51
N ASN A 237 -4.10 20.52 4.57
CA ASN A 237 -5.53 20.79 4.80
C ASN A 237 -6.46 19.59 4.54
N ASN A 238 -5.93 18.44 4.08
CA ASN A 238 -6.74 17.24 3.82
C ASN A 238 -7.04 16.51 5.14
N THR A 239 -8.31 16.53 5.56
CA THR A 239 -8.76 15.96 6.85
C THR A 239 -8.61 14.44 6.93
N ALA A 240 -8.83 13.72 5.82
CA ALA A 240 -8.69 12.26 5.78
C ALA A 240 -7.26 11.81 6.14
N ILE A 241 -6.24 12.58 5.73
CA ILE A 241 -4.84 12.34 6.14
C ILE A 241 -4.67 12.54 7.65
N GLN A 242 -5.27 13.59 8.22
CA GLN A 242 -5.15 13.91 9.64
C GLN A 242 -5.84 12.84 10.52
N GLU A 243 -7.04 12.41 10.14
CA GLU A 243 -7.83 11.37 10.80
C GLU A 243 -7.13 10.00 10.69
N LYS A 244 -6.72 9.59 9.49
CA LYS A 244 -5.97 8.32 9.30
C LYS A 244 -4.64 8.34 10.05
N LEU A 245 -3.97 9.50 10.19
CA LEU A 245 -2.74 9.64 10.98
C LEU A 245 -2.99 9.55 12.49
N ALA A 246 -4.13 10.03 12.99
CA ALA A 246 -4.53 9.84 14.38
C ALA A 246 -4.81 8.36 14.67
N TRP A 247 -5.63 7.72 13.82
CA TRP A 247 -5.94 6.29 13.88
C TRP A 247 -4.68 5.41 13.81
N ALA A 248 -3.75 5.69 12.89
CA ALA A 248 -2.53 4.91 12.73
C ALA A 248 -1.61 4.98 13.96
N LYS A 249 -1.54 6.15 14.62
CA LYS A 249 -0.82 6.30 15.90
C LYS A 249 -1.46 5.48 17.01
N GLU A 250 -2.79 5.46 17.09
CA GLU A 250 -3.51 4.68 18.09
C GLU A 250 -3.28 3.18 17.88
N LYS A 251 -3.44 2.67 16.65
CA LYS A 251 -3.11 1.28 16.31
C LYS A 251 -1.68 0.91 16.72
N TYR A 252 -0.70 1.75 16.38
CA TYR A 252 0.69 1.53 16.75
C TYR A 252 0.94 1.56 18.27
N SER A 253 0.24 2.41 19.03
CA SER A 253 0.39 2.50 20.50
C SER A 253 -0.07 1.22 21.21
N ILE A 254 -1.11 0.56 20.69
CA ILE A 254 -1.64 -0.71 21.21
C ILE A 254 -1.00 -1.96 20.57
N GLY A 255 0.04 -1.79 19.75
CA GLY A 255 0.75 -2.90 19.08
C GLY A 255 -0.04 -3.58 17.96
N GLU A 256 -1.05 -2.89 17.41
CA GLU A 256 -1.86 -3.38 16.31
C GLU A 256 -1.37 -2.89 14.93
N PRO A 257 -1.59 -3.68 13.87
CA PRO A 257 -1.30 -3.28 12.49
C PRO A 257 -2.18 -2.13 11.98
N THR A 258 -1.70 -1.44 10.95
CA THR A 258 -2.48 -0.47 10.17
C THR A 258 -2.99 -1.03 8.82
N VAL A 259 -2.77 -2.31 8.56
CA VAL A 259 -3.31 -3.05 7.40
C VAL A 259 -4.49 -3.94 7.81
N PRO A 260 -5.48 -4.16 6.92
CA PRO A 260 -5.62 -3.57 5.60
C PRO A 260 -6.17 -2.14 5.59
N SER A 261 -5.94 -1.43 4.49
CA SER A 261 -6.79 -0.33 4.03
C SER A 261 -7.64 -0.78 2.83
N THR A 262 -8.31 0.12 2.13
CA THR A 262 -9.06 -0.14 0.89
C THR A 262 -8.60 0.75 -0.26
N ILE A 263 -8.81 0.33 -1.51
CA ILE A 263 -8.48 1.14 -2.70
C ILE A 263 -9.16 2.52 -2.64
N ALA A 264 -10.41 2.60 -2.18
CA ALA A 264 -11.12 3.86 -1.96
C ALA A 264 -10.43 4.77 -0.93
N GLU A 265 -10.03 4.22 0.23
CA GLU A 265 -9.31 4.97 1.26
C GLU A 265 -8.00 5.55 0.73
N GLU A 266 -7.22 4.78 -0.03
CA GLU A 266 -5.95 5.27 -0.59
C GLU A 266 -6.15 6.49 -1.52
N PHE A 267 -7.22 6.55 -2.30
CA PHE A 267 -7.56 7.74 -3.09
C PHE A 267 -7.89 8.99 -2.24
N THR A 268 -8.22 8.84 -0.95
CA THR A 268 -8.48 9.98 -0.06
C THR A 268 -7.22 10.61 0.55
N TYR A 269 -6.18 9.81 0.84
CA TYR A 269 -5.02 10.25 1.63
C TYR A 269 -3.63 9.90 1.06
N ASN A 270 -3.52 9.07 0.03
CA ASN A 270 -2.23 8.64 -0.51
C ASN A 270 -1.77 9.59 -1.63
N PRO A 271 -0.70 10.39 -1.46
CA PRO A 271 -0.30 11.39 -2.46
C PRO A 271 0.09 10.76 -3.80
N PHE A 272 0.51 9.49 -3.82
CA PHE A 272 0.86 8.76 -5.04
C PHE A 272 -0.38 8.28 -5.82
N MET A 273 -1.48 7.94 -5.13
CA MET A 273 -2.78 7.70 -5.77
C MET A 273 -3.47 9.00 -6.19
N ARG A 274 -3.03 10.14 -5.64
CA ARG A 274 -3.64 11.47 -5.80
C ARG A 274 -2.87 12.41 -6.75
N VAL A 275 -1.94 11.89 -7.57
CA VAL A 275 -1.16 12.72 -8.53
C VAL A 275 -1.97 13.40 -9.65
N ARG A 276 -3.27 13.07 -9.78
CA ARG A 276 -4.23 13.77 -10.66
C ARG A 276 -4.95 14.93 -9.94
N GLU A 277 -4.82 15.05 -8.62
CA GLU A 277 -5.48 16.08 -7.82
C GLU A 277 -4.70 17.39 -7.89
N LYS A 278 -5.40 18.50 -8.16
CA LYS A 278 -4.79 19.82 -8.32
C LYS A 278 -3.97 20.26 -7.09
N THR A 279 -4.36 19.85 -5.88
CA THR A 279 -3.64 20.10 -4.63
C THR A 279 -2.26 19.47 -4.62
N VAL A 280 -2.14 18.18 -4.98
CA VAL A 280 -0.87 17.45 -5.04
C VAL A 280 0.01 17.99 -6.17
N GLN A 281 -0.59 18.33 -7.31
CA GLN A 281 0.10 18.96 -8.44
C GLN A 281 0.68 20.35 -8.07
N GLN A 282 -0.13 21.19 -7.41
CA GLN A 282 0.27 22.52 -6.95
C GLN A 282 1.39 22.49 -5.91
N HIS A 283 1.40 21.50 -4.99
CA HIS A 283 2.46 21.35 -3.99
C HIS A 283 3.87 21.21 -4.61
N VAL A 284 3.99 20.52 -5.74
CA VAL A 284 5.27 20.35 -6.46
C VAL A 284 5.46 21.30 -7.65
N GLY A 285 4.48 22.13 -7.98
CA GLY A 285 4.52 23.05 -9.13
C GLY A 285 4.36 22.38 -10.50
N GLU A 286 3.75 21.20 -10.55
CA GLU A 286 3.54 20.40 -11.77
C GLU A 286 2.08 20.49 -12.26
N THR A 287 1.78 19.92 -13.43
CA THR A 287 0.40 19.79 -13.96
C THR A 287 0.10 18.44 -14.63
N ASP A 288 1.12 17.63 -14.92
CA ASP A 288 0.98 16.27 -15.42
C ASP A 288 1.14 15.26 -14.27
N PRO A 289 0.33 14.18 -14.20
CA PRO A 289 0.42 13.21 -13.10
C PRO A 289 1.74 12.41 -13.06
N VAL A 290 2.44 12.22 -14.18
CA VAL A 290 3.72 11.49 -14.24
C VAL A 290 4.88 12.39 -13.82
N THR A 291 4.87 13.68 -14.17
CA THR A 291 5.84 14.65 -13.62
C THR A 291 5.60 14.87 -12.14
N THR A 292 4.34 15.01 -11.73
CA THR A 292 3.92 15.07 -10.31
C THR A 292 4.42 13.85 -9.53
N MET A 293 4.15 12.63 -10.01
CA MET A 293 4.64 11.37 -9.42
C MET A 293 6.16 11.36 -9.22
N ARG A 294 6.91 11.83 -10.23
CA ARG A 294 8.38 11.93 -10.17
C ARG A 294 8.84 12.90 -9.08
N ALA A 295 8.18 14.05 -8.97
CA ALA A 295 8.50 15.09 -7.99
C ALA A 295 8.20 14.63 -6.55
N ILE A 296 6.98 14.17 -6.25
CA ILE A 296 6.61 13.74 -4.88
C ILE A 296 7.40 12.51 -4.41
N ARG A 297 7.81 11.62 -5.33
CA ARG A 297 8.69 10.49 -4.99
C ARG A 297 10.06 10.97 -4.52
N LYS A 298 10.70 11.83 -5.33
CA LYS A 298 12.00 12.44 -5.04
C LYS A 298 11.98 13.25 -3.74
N GLU A 299 10.88 13.97 -3.48
CA GLU A 299 10.68 14.68 -2.23
C GLU A 299 10.57 13.71 -1.03
N LYS A 300 9.71 12.68 -1.11
CA LYS A 300 9.56 11.68 -0.03
C LYS A 300 10.86 10.92 0.28
N ASP A 301 11.71 10.71 -0.72
CA ASP A 301 13.01 10.05 -0.55
C ASP A 301 14.06 10.94 0.16
N GLN A 302 13.82 12.25 0.23
CA GLN A 302 14.64 13.23 0.95
C GLN A 302 13.96 13.75 2.23
N PHE A 303 12.66 13.48 2.41
CA PHE A 303 11.84 13.94 3.52
C PHE A 303 12.27 13.34 4.86
N LYS A 304 12.88 14.18 5.71
CA LYS A 304 13.23 13.82 7.08
C LYS A 304 11.97 13.84 7.94
N THR A 305 11.57 12.69 8.47
CA THR A 305 10.44 12.54 9.40
C THR A 305 10.76 13.18 10.76
N GLY A 306 10.61 14.50 10.83
CA GLY A 306 10.97 15.31 11.98
C GLY A 306 10.32 14.81 13.28
N HIS A 307 11.14 14.63 14.31
CA HIS A 307 10.65 14.72 15.68
C HIS A 307 10.13 16.14 15.87
N SER A 308 8.82 16.28 16.05
CA SER A 308 8.19 17.59 16.27
C SER A 308 8.46 18.05 17.69
N THR A 309 9.68 18.54 17.92
CA THR A 309 9.95 19.47 19.02
C THR A 309 9.19 20.75 18.74
N ALA A 310 7.92 20.77 19.16
CA ALA A 310 7.08 21.96 19.18
C ALA A 310 7.73 22.98 20.12
N ARG A 311 8.64 23.80 19.57
CA ARG A 311 9.29 24.89 20.28
C ARG A 311 8.25 25.96 20.53
N LEU A 312 7.49 25.80 21.62
CA LEU A 312 6.61 26.81 22.17
C LEU A 312 7.41 28.11 22.31
N SER A 313 7.06 29.10 21.51
CA SER A 313 7.63 30.43 21.56
C SER A 313 7.10 31.16 22.80
N LEU A 314 7.67 30.84 23.95
CA LEU A 314 7.46 31.61 25.17
C LEU A 314 7.93 33.05 24.92
N SER A 315 6.97 33.97 24.84
CA SER A 315 7.21 35.41 24.78
C SER A 315 8.03 35.85 26.01
N PRO A 316 9.08 36.67 25.84
CA PRO A 316 9.92 37.07 26.97
C PRO A 316 9.13 37.92 27.97
N TRP A 317 8.93 37.38 29.17
CA TRP A 317 8.39 38.12 30.31
C TRP A 317 9.35 39.24 30.72
N SER A 318 8.86 40.48 30.81
CA SER A 318 9.66 41.62 31.29
C SER A 318 9.72 41.64 32.82
N PRO A 319 10.92 41.66 33.44
CA PRO A 319 11.04 41.67 34.89
C PRO A 319 10.76 43.07 35.46
N GLN A 320 9.64 43.23 36.18
CA GLN A 320 9.43 44.41 37.02
C GLN A 320 10.28 44.30 38.30
N VAL A 321 10.98 45.39 38.64
CA VAL A 321 11.86 45.45 39.82
C VAL A 321 11.04 45.66 41.08
N LEU A 322 11.12 44.71 42.02
CA LEU A 322 10.53 44.83 43.35
C LEU A 322 11.37 45.75 44.25
N SER A 323 10.86 46.93 44.59
CA SER A 323 11.35 47.75 45.70
C SER A 323 10.62 47.39 47.02
N ARG A 324 11.31 47.50 48.15
CA ARG A 324 10.79 47.06 49.47
C ARG A 324 9.79 48.05 50.07
N PRO A 325 8.82 47.59 50.88
CA PRO A 325 7.78 48.43 51.45
C PRO A 325 8.23 49.21 52.68
N SER A 326 7.62 50.37 52.89
CA SER A 326 7.47 51.04 54.19
C SER A 326 5.99 51.38 54.43
N ARG A 327 5.59 51.40 55.71
CA ARG A 327 4.23 51.73 56.19
C ARG A 327 4.34 52.89 57.22
N PRO A 328 3.24 53.53 57.66
CA PRO A 328 2.23 54.22 56.84
C PRO A 328 1.92 55.64 57.41
N ALA A 329 1.06 56.41 56.74
CA ALA A 329 0.44 57.61 57.32
C ALA A 329 -1.04 57.75 56.90
N SER A 330 -1.81 58.56 57.63
CA SER A 330 -3.28 58.60 57.64
C SER A 330 -3.92 59.54 56.59
N PRO A 331 -5.24 59.43 56.32
CA PRO A 331 -5.85 59.98 55.10
C PRO A 331 -6.65 61.29 55.28
N HIS A 332 -6.66 62.11 54.23
CA HIS A 332 -7.67 63.14 53.89
C HIS A 332 -7.58 63.41 52.37
N SER A 333 -8.61 63.87 51.62
CA SER A 333 -10.07 63.83 51.77
C SER A 333 -10.75 64.45 50.52
N ARG A 334 -12.01 64.09 50.18
CA ARG A 334 -12.91 64.81 49.23
C ARG A 334 -12.47 64.75 47.72
N LEU A 335 -13.28 65.05 46.69
CA LEU A 335 -14.75 65.11 46.45
C LEU A 335 -15.01 64.94 44.92
N CYS A 336 -16.18 64.40 44.52
CA CYS A 336 -16.84 64.52 43.18
C CYS A 336 -16.03 64.11 41.92
N GLY A 337 -16.61 63.89 40.73
CA GLY A 337 -18.01 63.76 40.26
C GLY A 337 -18.08 62.68 39.14
N LEU A 338 -19.26 62.17 38.73
CA LEU A 338 -20.13 62.72 37.67
C LEU A 338 -19.38 62.94 36.32
N LEU A 339 -19.81 62.42 35.15
CA LEU A 339 -21.04 61.70 34.78
C LEU A 339 -20.85 60.90 33.44
N SER A 340 -21.97 60.38 32.92
CA SER A 340 -22.26 59.74 31.60
C SER A 340 -21.60 60.38 30.36
N SER A 341 -21.58 59.78 29.14
CA SER A 341 -22.63 58.95 28.49
C SER A 341 -22.09 57.95 27.43
N HIS A 342 -23.00 57.16 26.85
CA HIS A 342 -22.80 56.40 25.61
C HIS A 342 -22.76 57.34 24.38
N ASP A 343 -22.34 56.82 23.22
CA ASP A 343 -23.29 56.52 22.13
C ASP A 343 -22.64 55.66 21.02
N ALA A 344 -23.48 55.07 20.16
CA ALA A 344 -23.09 54.23 19.03
C ALA A 344 -23.83 54.65 17.76
N PHE A 345 -23.27 54.36 16.58
CA PHE A 345 -23.94 54.62 15.30
C PHE A 345 -23.59 53.57 14.24
N SER A 346 -24.51 53.34 13.31
CA SER A 346 -24.35 52.46 12.14
C SER A 346 -25.10 53.08 10.95
N VAL A 347 -24.47 53.16 9.77
CA VAL A 347 -25.11 53.56 8.51
C VAL A 347 -24.43 52.87 7.32
N GLU A 348 -25.24 52.40 6.38
CA GLU A 348 -24.93 51.99 5.01
C GLU A 348 -25.93 52.76 4.08
N PRO A 349 -25.62 53.11 2.81
CA PRO A 349 -26.36 52.44 1.71
C PRO A 349 -25.79 52.48 0.24
N GLU A 350 -26.24 51.50 -0.57
CA GLU A 350 -26.77 51.58 -1.97
C GLU A 350 -25.91 51.78 -3.28
N LEU A 351 -26.60 51.51 -4.42
CA LEU A 351 -26.15 51.30 -5.83
C LEU A 351 -26.84 52.27 -6.83
N PRO A 352 -26.49 52.29 -8.14
CA PRO A 352 -27.13 51.48 -9.23
C PRO A 352 -26.12 50.98 -10.32
N GLY A 353 -26.44 50.33 -11.45
CA GLY A 353 -27.67 49.76 -12.06
C GLY A 353 -27.54 49.54 -13.60
N ASP A 354 -28.46 48.76 -14.22
CA ASP A 354 -28.77 48.62 -15.67
C ASP A 354 -27.66 48.14 -16.68
N LEU A 355 -27.84 47.75 -17.97
CA LEU A 355 -28.87 47.11 -18.88
C LEU A 355 -28.08 46.66 -20.18
N GLU A 356 -28.52 46.03 -21.31
CA GLU A 356 -29.77 45.54 -21.94
C GLU A 356 -29.42 44.45 -23.04
N GLY A 357 -30.41 43.83 -23.71
CA GLY A 357 -30.31 43.15 -25.02
C GLY A 357 -30.17 41.60 -25.01
N ILE A 358 -31.09 40.70 -25.44
CA ILE A 358 -31.95 40.52 -26.66
C ILE A 358 -31.22 39.78 -27.83
N CYS A 359 -31.66 38.64 -28.43
CA CYS A 359 -32.76 37.69 -28.13
C CYS A 359 -32.72 36.35 -28.95
N THR A 360 -33.57 35.38 -28.55
CA THR A 360 -34.27 34.31 -29.35
C THR A 360 -33.54 33.24 -30.21
N SER A 361 -33.80 31.95 -29.92
CA SER A 361 -34.49 30.97 -30.82
C SER A 361 -34.74 29.58 -30.17
N LEU A 362 -35.70 28.81 -30.72
CA LEU A 362 -36.31 27.54 -30.26
C LEU A 362 -37.02 26.85 -31.48
N PRO A 363 -37.67 25.65 -31.43
CA PRO A 363 -37.62 24.48 -30.50
C PRO A 363 -37.56 23.07 -31.19
N GLY A 364 -37.60 21.98 -30.41
CA GLY A 364 -38.13 20.65 -30.81
C GLY A 364 -37.09 19.59 -31.27
N THR A 365 -37.33 18.26 -31.19
CA THR A 365 -38.48 17.46 -30.65
C THR A 365 -37.99 16.10 -30.06
N PRO A 366 -38.73 15.45 -29.13
CA PRO A 366 -38.34 14.16 -28.52
C PRO A 366 -39.27 12.96 -28.81
N PHE A 367 -38.71 11.78 -29.12
CA PHE A 367 -39.33 10.44 -29.04
C PHE A 367 -38.20 9.37 -28.96
N GLY A 368 -38.34 8.19 -28.35
CA GLY A 368 -39.43 7.62 -27.52
C GLY A 368 -39.02 6.25 -26.90
N PHE A 369 -39.76 5.76 -25.90
CA PHE A 369 -39.51 4.49 -25.18
C PHE A 369 -40.43 3.35 -25.66
N ILE A 370 -39.91 2.14 -25.94
CA ILE A 370 -40.62 0.84 -25.81
C ILE A 370 -39.61 -0.28 -25.45
N PRO A 371 -39.87 -1.14 -24.45
CA PRO A 371 -39.08 -2.35 -24.16
C PRO A 371 -39.83 -3.70 -24.36
N ALA A 372 -39.12 -4.75 -24.79
CA ALA A 372 -39.52 -6.18 -24.74
C ALA A 372 -38.25 -7.06 -25.01
N THR A 373 -37.73 -7.91 -24.11
CA THR A 373 -38.16 -9.27 -23.69
C THR A 373 -38.23 -10.32 -24.83
N GLY A 374 -37.36 -11.34 -24.82
CA GLY A 374 -37.45 -12.51 -25.72
C GLY A 374 -36.33 -13.56 -25.53
N HIS A 375 -36.70 -14.82 -25.28
CA HIS A 375 -35.86 -15.93 -24.83
C HIS A 375 -34.69 -16.42 -25.74
N ALA A 376 -33.64 -16.89 -25.05
CA ALA A 376 -32.89 -18.16 -25.20
C ALA A 376 -32.83 -18.91 -26.55
N GLY A 377 -31.60 -19.31 -26.91
CA GLY A 377 -31.31 -20.39 -27.86
C GLY A 377 -29.85 -20.86 -27.70
N ALA A 378 -29.62 -22.17 -27.62
CA ALA A 378 -28.28 -22.77 -27.54
C ALA A 378 -27.86 -23.36 -28.89
N GLY A 379 -26.58 -23.24 -29.23
CA GLY A 379 -26.00 -23.81 -30.46
C GLY A 379 -24.48 -23.76 -30.40
N ALA A 380 -23.82 -24.82 -30.87
CA ALA A 380 -22.37 -24.97 -30.89
C ALA A 380 -21.85 -25.07 -32.34
N SER A 381 -20.52 -25.06 -32.46
CA SER A 381 -19.71 -24.94 -33.69
C SER A 381 -19.78 -23.54 -34.36
N GLY A 382 -18.72 -23.07 -35.04
CA GLY A 382 -17.38 -23.65 -35.18
C GLY A 382 -16.95 -23.87 -36.62
N CYS A 383 -16.57 -22.80 -37.31
CA CYS A 383 -15.81 -22.83 -38.57
C CYS A 383 -14.95 -21.55 -38.68
N ALA A 384 -13.97 -21.56 -39.57
CA ALA A 384 -13.03 -20.45 -39.77
C ALA A 384 -13.02 -19.99 -41.25
N GLU A 385 -12.27 -18.92 -41.51
CA GLU A 385 -12.02 -18.32 -42.85
C GLU A 385 -13.26 -17.62 -43.47
N ALA A 386 -13.13 -16.63 -44.37
CA ALA A 386 -11.96 -16.11 -45.07
C ALA A 386 -11.92 -14.55 -45.12
N LEU A 387 -10.86 -13.98 -45.71
CA LEU A 387 -10.65 -12.54 -45.87
C LEU A 387 -11.45 -11.93 -47.04
N CYS A 388 -11.64 -10.61 -46.99
CA CYS A 388 -11.58 -9.75 -48.18
C CYS A 388 -10.90 -8.40 -47.85
N CYS A 389 -10.36 -7.72 -48.86
CA CYS A 389 -9.43 -6.59 -48.71
C CYS A 389 -9.85 -5.37 -49.54
N GLU A 390 -9.53 -4.16 -49.05
CA GLU A 390 -9.30 -2.88 -49.77
C GLU A 390 -8.87 -1.83 -48.71
N GLY A 391 -8.06 -0.78 -48.93
CA GLY A 391 -7.22 -0.33 -50.06
C GLY A 391 -6.96 1.20 -49.95
N CYS A 392 -5.82 1.81 -50.31
CA CYS A 392 -4.46 1.38 -50.68
C CYS A 392 -3.48 2.59 -50.59
N CYS A 393 -2.22 2.47 -51.08
CA CYS A 393 -1.16 3.51 -51.18
C CYS A 393 -0.46 3.95 -49.86
N GLY A 394 0.85 4.27 -49.80
CA GLY A 394 1.98 4.25 -50.76
C GLY A 394 3.20 4.99 -50.12
N ARG A 395 4.47 4.89 -50.53
CA ARG A 395 5.16 4.20 -51.65
C ARG A 395 6.56 3.72 -51.19
N CYS A 396 7.18 2.80 -51.93
CA CYS A 396 8.62 2.52 -51.91
C CYS A 396 9.18 2.61 -53.34
N PRO A 397 10.45 3.03 -53.53
CA PRO A 397 11.39 2.17 -54.29
C PRO A 397 12.87 2.30 -53.83
N SER A 398 13.82 1.43 -54.21
CA SER A 398 13.83 0.00 -54.58
C SER A 398 15.30 -0.43 -54.86
N ARG A 399 15.54 -1.74 -55.04
CA ARG A 399 16.75 -2.40 -55.62
C ARG A 399 17.85 -2.92 -54.68
N TRP A 400 18.45 -4.08 -54.97
CA TRP A 400 18.02 -5.34 -55.65
C TRP A 400 19.26 -6.27 -55.72
N LEU A 401 19.18 -7.54 -55.28
CA LEU A 401 19.85 -8.68 -55.95
C LEU A 401 19.34 -10.03 -55.39
N VAL A 402 19.61 -11.13 -56.10
CA VAL A 402 19.00 -12.47 -55.97
C VAL A 402 20.06 -13.55 -56.31
N LEU A 403 19.72 -14.85 -56.13
CA LEU A 403 20.43 -16.09 -56.52
C LEU A 403 21.33 -16.71 -55.42
N ALA A 404 21.48 -18.04 -55.28
CA ALA A 404 20.72 -19.21 -55.77
C ALA A 404 21.07 -20.45 -54.88
N ALA A 405 20.60 -21.66 -55.22
CA ALA A 405 20.56 -22.80 -54.28
C ALA A 405 21.38 -24.07 -54.68
N HIS A 406 21.60 -24.92 -53.66
CA HIS A 406 21.62 -26.40 -53.72
C HIS A 406 22.95 -27.14 -54.13
N PRO A 407 23.08 -28.49 -53.93
CA PRO A 407 23.96 -28.98 -52.85
C PRO A 407 24.91 -30.16 -53.18
N ARG A 408 25.78 -30.51 -52.20
CA ARG A 408 26.44 -31.84 -51.91
C ARG A 408 27.40 -31.70 -50.69
N ASP A 409 27.97 -32.73 -50.05
CA ASP A 409 27.96 -34.19 -50.27
C ASP A 409 28.06 -35.01 -48.93
N ALA A 410 28.18 -36.33 -49.01
CA ALA A 410 28.05 -37.29 -47.89
C ALA A 410 29.29 -37.54 -46.99
N GLY A 411 29.06 -38.16 -45.82
CA GLY A 411 30.09 -38.74 -44.94
C GLY A 411 29.51 -39.75 -43.93
N LEU A 412 29.96 -41.01 -43.99
CA LEU A 412 29.37 -42.12 -43.20
C LEU A 412 29.99 -42.30 -41.81
N ARG A 413 29.18 -42.78 -40.85
CA ARG A 413 29.56 -43.87 -39.93
C ARG A 413 28.31 -44.62 -39.43
N GLN A 414 28.30 -45.94 -39.58
CA GLN A 414 27.33 -46.83 -38.96
C GLN A 414 27.88 -47.39 -37.63
N GLN A 415 27.01 -47.70 -36.67
CA GLN A 415 27.14 -48.94 -35.90
C GLN A 415 25.80 -49.40 -35.31
N HIS A 416 25.67 -50.73 -35.22
CA HIS A 416 24.54 -51.53 -34.73
C HIS A 416 23.97 -51.04 -33.38
N SER A 417 22.65 -50.88 -33.19
CA SER A 417 21.50 -51.80 -33.35
C SER A 417 21.37 -52.84 -32.22
N ASN A 418 20.39 -52.66 -31.32
CA ASN A 418 19.92 -53.71 -30.42
C ASN A 418 18.49 -53.37 -29.90
N CYS A 419 17.48 -54.14 -30.32
CA CYS A 419 16.14 -54.17 -29.72
C CYS A 419 15.39 -55.44 -30.21
N THR A 420 15.43 -56.48 -29.39
CA THR A 420 14.39 -57.52 -29.34
C THR A 420 13.55 -57.26 -28.08
N GLY A 421 12.25 -57.58 -28.05
CA GLY A 421 11.39 -58.15 -29.10
C GLY A 421 9.95 -58.23 -28.62
#